data_AF-A0AAD0W4D2-F1
#
_entry.id   AF-A0AAD0W4D2-F1
#
_cell.length_a   1.000
_cell.length_b   1.000
_cell.length_c   1.000
_cell.angle_alpha   90.00
_cell.angle_beta   90.00
_cell.angle_gamma   90.00
#
_symmetry.space_group_name_H-M   'P 1'
#
loop_
_entity.id
_entity.type
_entity.pdbx_description
1 polymer ?
#
loop_
_entity_poly.entity_id
_entity_poly.type
_entity_poly.pdbx_seq_one_letter_code
_entity_poly.pdbx_strand_id
1 'polypeptide(L)' 'MKTAFALLVLSTTLLGCSNSISPELNQCAQQNYQCERSCEMQNTPETMSLQICTDKCIEQYNACKIQAEKITESKR' A
#
# COMPACT_ATOMS: atom_id res chain seq x y z
N MET A 1 0.89 43.11 -7.79
CA MET A 1 -0.07 42.19 -8.44
C MET A 1 0.67 41.40 -9.52
N LYS A 2 0.21 40.17 -9.77
CA LYS A 2 0.65 39.17 -10.78
C LYS A 2 1.71 38.18 -10.28
N THR A 3 1.34 37.19 -9.46
CA THR A 3 0.86 35.85 -9.86
C THR A 3 1.68 35.19 -10.97
N ALA A 4 2.37 34.10 -10.65
CA ALA A 4 2.26 32.79 -11.30
C ALA A 4 3.58 32.01 -11.20
N PHE A 5 3.64 31.03 -10.30
CA PHE A 5 4.42 29.81 -10.53
C PHE A 5 3.56 28.64 -10.08
N ALA A 6 2.73 28.17 -11.01
CA ALA A 6 2.00 26.93 -10.88
C ALA A 6 3.01 25.79 -10.91
N LEU A 7 3.34 25.23 -9.75
CA LEU A 7 4.04 23.95 -9.65
C LEU A 7 3.03 22.85 -9.99
N LEU A 8 3.07 22.46 -11.26
CA LEU A 8 2.52 21.21 -11.78
C LEU A 8 3.20 20.05 -11.05
N VAL A 9 2.63 19.62 -9.93
CA VAL A 9 2.97 18.31 -9.34
C VAL A 9 2.24 17.26 -10.15
N LEU A 10 3.02 16.71 -11.07
CA LEU A 10 2.74 15.59 -11.94
C LEU A 10 2.15 14.44 -11.11
N SER A 11 0.82 14.35 -11.11
CA SER A 11 0.10 13.18 -10.62
C SER A 11 0.24 12.11 -11.69
N THR A 12 1.37 11.40 -11.67
CA THR A 12 1.57 10.17 -12.42
C THR A 12 0.57 9.16 -11.88
N THR A 13 -0.64 9.20 -12.44
CA THR A 13 -1.60 8.13 -12.36
C THR A 13 -0.92 6.93 -12.99
N LEU A 14 -0.38 6.05 -12.13
CA LEU A 14 0.04 4.73 -12.54
C LEU A 14 -1.16 4.12 -13.28
N LEU A 15 -0.97 3.88 -14.57
CA LEU A 15 -1.89 3.17 -15.44
C LEU A 15 -2.38 1.94 -14.69
N GLY A 16 -3.65 2.01 -14.29
CA GLY A 16 -4.25 1.02 -13.40
C GLY A 16 -4.18 -0.35 -14.04
N CYS A 17 -3.54 -1.29 -13.34
CA CYS A 17 -3.73 -2.71 -13.58
C CYS A 17 -5.24 -2.96 -13.67
N SER A 18 -5.72 -3.39 -14.85
CA SER A 18 -7.10 -3.85 -15.06
C SER A 18 -7.27 -5.22 -14.41
N ASN A 19 -7.07 -5.30 -13.10
CA ASN A 19 -7.44 -6.43 -12.28
C ASN A 19 -8.74 -6.06 -11.59
N SER A 20 -9.71 -6.97 -11.63
CA SER A 20 -11.01 -6.90 -10.94
C SER A 20 -10.86 -7.01 -9.42
N ILE A 21 -9.99 -6.20 -8.84
CA ILE A 21 -9.71 -6.08 -7.41
C ILE A 21 -10.27 -4.73 -6.96
N SER A 22 -11.02 -4.69 -5.85
CA SER A 22 -11.59 -3.44 -5.36
C SER A 22 -10.47 -2.43 -5.05
N PRO A 23 -10.71 -1.12 -5.23
CA PRO A 23 -9.70 -0.11 -4.95
C PRO A 23 -9.20 -0.18 -3.50
N GLU A 24 -10.08 -0.60 -2.57
CA GLU A 24 -9.74 -0.84 -1.17
C GLU A 24 -8.73 -2.00 -1.01
N LEU A 25 -8.95 -3.13 -1.70
CA LEU A 25 -8.00 -4.27 -1.69
C LEU A 25 -6.65 -3.89 -2.32
N ASN A 26 -6.67 -3.09 -3.39
CA ASN A 26 -5.44 -2.61 -4.02
C ASN A 26 -4.63 -1.67 -3.10
N GLN A 27 -5.33 -0.87 -2.29
CA GLN A 27 -4.69 -0.02 -1.29
C GLN A 27 -3.99 -0.86 -0.21
N CYS A 28 -4.61 -1.94 0.26
CA CYS A 28 -3.99 -2.87 1.22
C CYS A 28 -2.70 -3.48 0.66
N ALA A 29 -2.72 -3.92 -0.61
CA ALA A 29 -1.54 -4.49 -1.26
C ALA A 29 -0.40 -3.48 -1.39
N GLN A 30 -0.72 -2.23 -1.76
CA GLN A 30 0.29 -1.16 -1.81
C GLN A 30 0.91 -0.87 -0.44
N GLN A 31 0.09 -0.83 0.63
CA GLN A 31 0.61 -0.62 1.97
C GLN A 31 1.52 -1.77 2.42
N ASN A 32 1.16 -3.03 2.12
CA ASN A 32 2.01 -4.19 2.44
C ASN A 32 3.38 -4.08 1.76
N TYR A 33 3.39 -3.78 0.45
CA TYR A 33 4.62 -3.63 -0.30
C TYR A 33 5.53 -2.54 0.29
N GLN A 34 4.97 -1.37 0.61
CA GLN A 34 5.75 -0.28 1.22
C GLN A 34 6.31 -0.66 2.60
N CYS A 35 5.54 -1.44 3.38
CA CYS A 35 5.97 -1.96 4.67
C CYS A 35 7.13 -2.94 4.51
N GLU A 36 7.02 -3.93 3.62
CA GLU A 36 8.07 -4.92 3.37
C GLU A 36 9.36 -4.26 2.89
N ARG A 37 9.27 -3.31 1.95
CA ARG A 37 10.42 -2.53 1.49
C ARG A 37 11.08 -1.74 2.63
N SER A 38 10.28 -1.19 3.54
CA SER A 38 10.79 -0.49 4.72
C SER A 38 11.48 -1.47 5.70
N CYS A 39 10.96 -2.68 5.85
CA CYS A 39 11.59 -3.74 6.66
C CYS A 39 12.93 -4.18 6.07
N GLU A 40 13.01 -4.38 4.76
CA GLU A 40 14.24 -4.73 4.05
C GLU A 40 15.32 -3.63 4.18
N MET A 41 14.93 -2.36 4.18
CA MET A 41 15.88 -1.25 4.38
C MET A 41 16.38 -1.12 5.82
N GLN A 42 15.56 -1.49 6.80
CA GLN A 42 15.86 -1.30 8.22
C GLN A 42 16.53 -2.52 8.86
N ASN A 43 16.44 -3.69 8.24
CA ASN A 43 16.95 -4.94 8.78
C ASN A 43 17.98 -5.57 7.86
N THR A 44 18.86 -6.38 8.44
CA THR A 44 19.74 -7.22 7.65
C THR A 44 18.95 -8.40 7.07
N PRO A 45 19.16 -8.75 5.79
CA PRO A 45 18.57 -9.96 5.19
C PRO A 45 18.76 -11.20 6.06
N GLU A 46 17.79 -12.11 6.02
CA GLU A 46 17.83 -13.41 6.70
C GLU A 46 17.94 -13.36 8.24
N THR A 47 17.71 -12.20 8.85
CA THR A 47 17.65 -12.08 10.31
C THR A 47 16.24 -12.31 10.85
N MET A 48 16.16 -12.75 12.10
CA MET A 48 14.87 -12.83 12.82
C MET A 48 14.17 -11.47 12.92
N SER A 49 14.91 -10.35 12.97
CA SER A 49 14.30 -9.03 13.03
C SER A 49 13.61 -8.66 11.71
N LEU A 50 14.20 -9.05 10.56
CA LEU A 50 13.54 -8.92 9.27
C LEU A 50 12.25 -9.75 9.23
N GLN A 51 12.31 -11.03 9.65
CA GLN A 51 11.13 -11.90 9.70
C GLN A 51 10.00 -11.31 10.56
N ILE A 52 10.31 -10.88 11.78
CA ILE A 52 9.32 -10.25 12.67
C ILE A 52 8.72 -8.99 12.04
N CYS A 53 9.55 -8.21 11.33
CA CYS A 53 9.08 -7.01 10.65
C CYS A 53 8.13 -7.36 9.49
N THR A 54 8.51 -8.33 8.64
CA THR A 54 7.67 -8.78 7.51
C THR A 54 6.38 -9.44 8.00
N ASP A 55 6.42 -10.21 9.08
CA ASP A 55 5.24 -10.83 9.68
C ASP A 55 4.24 -9.77 10.15
N LYS A 56 4.72 -8.67 10.75
CA LYS A 56 3.88 -7.52 11.10
C LYS A 56 3.24 -6.88 9.87
N CYS A 57 3.97 -6.74 8.75
CA CYS A 57 3.40 -6.22 7.52
C CYS A 57 2.23 -7.11 7.03
N ILE A 58 2.42 -8.43 7.05
CA ILE A 58 1.41 -9.40 6.66
C ILE A 58 0.18 -9.34 7.59
N GLU A 59 0.38 -9.21 8.91
CA GLU A 59 -0.72 -9.02 9.86
C GLU A 59 -1.54 -7.76 9.54
N GLN A 60 -0.87 -6.63 9.29
CA GLN A 60 -1.54 -5.38 8.92
C GLN A 60 -2.26 -5.48 7.58
N TYR A 61 -1.64 -6.14 6.59
CA TYR A 61 -2.27 -6.43 5.31
C TYR A 61 -3.55 -7.25 5.47
N ASN A 62 -3.50 -8.32 6.26
CA ASN A 62 -4.66 -9.17 6.52
C ASN A 62 -5.79 -8.40 7.24
N ALA A 63 -5.45 -7.56 8.22
CA ALA A 63 -6.41 -6.70 8.90
C ALA A 63 -7.04 -5.68 7.94
N CYS A 64 -6.25 -5.10 7.03
CA CYS A 64 -6.75 -4.23 5.97
C CYS A 64 -7.67 -4.98 5.01
N LYS A 65 -7.26 -6.18 4.58
CA LYS A 65 -8.02 -7.03 3.65
C LYS A 65 -9.41 -7.35 4.19
N ILE A 66 -9.51 -7.77 5.45
CA ILE A 66 -10.81 -8.06 6.10
C ILE A 66 -11.73 -6.83 6.10
N GLN A 67 -11.18 -5.63 6.32
CA GLN A 67 -11.95 -4.40 6.28
C GLN A 67 -12.37 -4.02 4.86
N ALA A 68 -11.45 -4.14 3.89
CA ALA A 68 -11.71 -3.88 2.48
C ALA A 68 -12.78 -4.83 1.90
N GLU A 69 -12.73 -6.11 2.28
CA GLU A 69 -13.72 -7.12 1.91
C GLU A 69 -15.12 -6.74 2.45
N LYS A 70 -15.23 -6.37 3.74
CA LYS A 70 -16.50 -5.89 4.33
C LYS A 70 -17.05 -4.65 3.63
N ILE A 71 -16.19 -3.69 3.27
CA ILE A 71 -16.61 -2.49 2.53
C ILE A 71 -17.08 -2.86 1.12
N THR A 72 -16.38 -3.78 0.46
CA THR A 72 -16.72 -4.23 -0.90
C THR A 72 -18.04 -5.00 -0.92
N GLU A 73 -18.30 -5.83 0.09
CA GLU A 73 -19.57 -6.53 0.27
C GLU A 73 -20.73 -5.58 0.59
N SER A 74 -20.50 -4.58 1.44
CA SER A 74 -21.50 -3.56 1.79
C SER A 74 -21.88 -2.63 0.62
N LYS A 75 -20.98 -2.47 -0.37
CA LYS A 75 -21.22 -1.69 -1.58
C LYS A 75 -21.90 -2.48 -2.72
N ARG A 76 -22.06 -3.80 -2.58
CA ARG A 76 -22.70 -4.68 -3.56
C ARG A 76 -24.18 -4.83 -3.27
#